data_AF-A0A7K3S1Q7-F1
#
_entry.id   AF-A0A7K3S1Q7-F1
#
_cell.length_a   1.000
_cell.length_b   1.000
_cell.length_c   1.000
_cell.angle_alpha   90.00
_cell.angle_beta   90.00
_cell.angle_gamma   90.00
#
_symmetry.space_group_name_H-M   'P 1'
#
loop_
_entity.id
_entity.type
_entity.pdbx_description
1 polymer ?
#
loop_
_entity_poly.entity_id
_entity_poly.type
_entity_poly.pdbx_seq_one_letter_code
_entity_poly.pdbx_strand_id
1 'polypeptide(L)'
;SAGPSAEFRRNGPVWQLRWDGVTVHVPDAKGLRDLHSLLGLPGADVPAVRLLAPEGGDLVVAVGQLGGDPVLDEEAKRRYKEHLDRLDAEIDRAAARDDAQQVEKYDRERQALLDELRTAAGLGGRTRRLGDQTERARKTVTARIRDTLRKLETLHPALAAHLKASVTTGTTCAYRPEHSPDWRL
;
A
#
# COMPACT_ATOMS: atom_id res chain seq x y z
N SER A 1 19.43 -21.29 -21.47
CA SER A 1 18.65 -20.05 -21.44
C SER A 1 18.77 -19.43 -20.06
N ALA A 2 19.31 -18.21 -19.95
CA ALA A 2 19.36 -17.50 -18.67
C ALA A 2 17.92 -17.26 -18.20
N GLY A 3 17.53 -17.81 -17.04
CA GLY A 3 16.20 -17.58 -16.49
C GLY A 3 16.01 -16.10 -16.14
N PRO A 4 14.77 -15.56 -16.15
CA PRO A 4 14.49 -14.12 -15.92
C PRO A 4 15.20 -13.54 -14.68
N SER A 5 15.83 -12.37 -14.71
CA SER A 5 16.61 -11.90 -13.54
C SER A 5 15.79 -11.76 -12.24
N ALA A 6 14.47 -11.55 -12.36
CA ALA A 6 13.52 -11.43 -11.25
C ALA A 6 12.24 -12.25 -11.47
N GLU A 7 11.76 -12.97 -10.44
CA GLU A 7 10.51 -13.74 -10.49
C GLU A 7 9.73 -13.56 -9.18
N PHE A 8 8.42 -13.34 -9.28
CA PHE A 8 7.51 -13.22 -8.16
C PHE A 8 6.19 -13.89 -8.53
N ARG A 9 6.21 -15.22 -8.58
CA ARG A 9 5.13 -16.01 -9.17
C ARG A 9 4.55 -17.01 -8.20
N ARG A 10 3.23 -17.17 -8.22
CA ARG A 10 2.54 -18.22 -7.48
C ARG A 10 2.55 -19.52 -8.28
N ASN A 11 3.03 -20.59 -7.66
CA ASN A 11 2.98 -21.96 -8.19
C ASN A 11 2.17 -22.84 -7.23
N GLY A 12 0.86 -22.89 -7.44
CA GLY A 12 -0.07 -23.64 -6.56
C GLY A 12 -0.14 -23.07 -5.14
N PRO A 13 0.23 -23.83 -4.08
CA PRO A 13 0.18 -23.37 -2.68
C PRO A 13 1.40 -22.54 -2.27
N VAL A 14 2.43 -22.45 -3.11
CA VAL A 14 3.68 -21.76 -2.80
C VAL A 14 3.95 -20.64 -3.79
N TRP A 15 4.77 -19.68 -3.35
CA TRP A 15 5.34 -18.65 -4.19
C TRP A 15 6.79 -18.98 -4.49
N GLN A 16 7.19 -18.79 -5.73
CA GLN A 16 8.57 -18.84 -6.17
C GLN A 16 9.07 -17.41 -6.33
N LEU A 17 10.04 -17.02 -5.50
CA LEU A 17 10.61 -15.69 -5.47
C LEU A 17 12.06 -15.78 -5.90
N ARG A 18 12.42 -15.13 -7.00
CA ARG A 18 13.80 -15.04 -7.49
C ARG A 18 14.25 -13.61 -7.63
N TRP A 19 15.44 -13.36 -7.13
CA TRP A 19 16.11 -12.06 -7.21
C TRP A 19 17.61 -12.28 -7.11
N ASP A 20 18.37 -11.62 -7.97
CA ASP A 20 19.84 -11.65 -7.97
C ASP A 20 20.41 -13.09 -7.94
N GLY A 21 19.86 -13.96 -8.79
CA GLY A 21 20.25 -15.38 -8.88
C GLY A 21 19.78 -16.27 -7.73
N VAL A 22 19.30 -15.73 -6.61
CA VAL A 22 18.80 -16.49 -5.46
C VAL A 22 17.31 -16.75 -5.58
N THR A 23 16.91 -18.00 -5.40
CA THR A 23 15.50 -18.44 -5.43
C THR A 23 15.07 -18.98 -4.08
N VAL A 24 13.91 -18.53 -3.59
CA VAL A 24 13.26 -19.11 -2.41
C VAL A 24 11.83 -19.49 -2.72
N HIS A 25 11.32 -20.45 -1.96
CA HIS A 25 9.92 -20.85 -2.00
C HIS A 25 9.28 -20.54 -0.67
N VAL A 26 8.15 -19.84 -0.69
CA VAL A 26 7.43 -19.45 0.53
C VAL A 26 5.96 -19.84 0.45
N PRO A 27 5.30 -20.19 1.57
CA PRO A 27 3.87 -20.45 1.58
C PRO A 27 3.06 -19.23 1.13
N ASP A 28 1.89 -19.47 0.55
CA ASP A 28 0.97 -18.40 0.18
C ASP A 28 0.56 -17.52 1.38
N ALA A 29 0.61 -16.21 1.15
CA ALA A 29 0.25 -15.19 2.11
C ALA A 29 -0.39 -14.01 1.38
N LYS A 30 -1.38 -13.36 2.02
CA LYS A 30 -2.09 -12.24 1.41
C LYS A 30 -1.17 -11.08 1.02
N GLY A 31 -0.16 -10.78 1.85
CA GLY A 31 0.82 -9.74 1.52
C GLY A 31 1.72 -10.06 0.32
N LEU A 32 1.93 -11.35 -0.01
CA LEU A 32 2.60 -11.72 -1.27
C LEU A 32 1.72 -11.43 -2.48
N ARG A 33 0.40 -11.68 -2.37
CA ARG A 33 -0.56 -11.32 -3.42
C ARG A 33 -0.67 -9.80 -3.61
N ASP A 34 -0.67 -9.06 -2.49
CA ASP A 34 -0.67 -7.60 -2.48
C ASP A 34 0.59 -7.07 -3.20
N LEU A 35 1.77 -7.58 -2.85
CA LEU A 35 3.05 -7.25 -3.51
C LEU A 35 3.04 -7.62 -5.00
N HIS A 36 2.65 -8.84 -5.36
CA HIS A 36 2.56 -9.27 -6.75
C HIS A 36 1.68 -8.34 -7.61
N SER A 37 0.55 -7.89 -7.05
CA SER A 37 -0.33 -6.93 -7.74
C SER A 37 0.35 -5.59 -7.99
N LEU A 38 1.13 -5.10 -7.02
CA LEU A 38 1.91 -3.86 -7.16
C LEU A 38 3.06 -4.01 -8.17
N LEU A 39 3.76 -5.15 -8.16
CA LEU A 39 4.84 -5.43 -9.12
C LEU A 39 4.33 -5.51 -10.57
N GLY A 40 3.07 -5.92 -10.76
CA GLY A 40 2.41 -5.93 -12.07
C GLY A 40 1.97 -4.54 -12.56
N LEU A 41 2.05 -3.52 -11.70
CA LEU A 41 1.67 -2.14 -12.03
C LEU A 41 2.77 -1.14 -11.60
N PRO A 42 4.00 -1.22 -12.14
CA PRO A 42 5.09 -0.32 -11.75
C PRO A 42 4.72 1.14 -11.99
N GLY A 43 4.97 1.99 -10.99
CA GLY A 43 4.68 3.43 -11.03
C GLY A 43 3.21 3.82 -10.86
N ALA A 44 2.29 2.87 -10.79
CA ALA A 44 0.87 3.15 -10.61
C ALA A 44 0.49 3.27 -9.13
N ASP A 45 -0.46 4.16 -8.89
CA ASP A 45 -1.13 4.33 -7.60
C ASP A 45 -2.27 3.31 -7.48
N VAL A 46 -2.17 2.36 -6.56
CA VAL A 46 -3.17 1.30 -6.34
C VAL A 46 -3.90 1.52 -5.02
N PRO A 47 -5.22 1.79 -5.04
CA PRO A 47 -5.99 1.96 -3.81
C PRO A 47 -5.94 0.73 -2.90
N ALA A 48 -5.71 0.93 -1.61
CA ALA A 48 -5.66 -0.17 -0.64
C ALA A 48 -6.95 -0.99 -0.59
N VAL A 49 -8.10 -0.37 -0.87
CA VAL A 49 -9.39 -1.07 -0.98
C VAL A 49 -9.41 -2.11 -2.11
N ARG A 50 -8.71 -1.85 -3.22
CA ARG A 50 -8.56 -2.77 -4.35
C ARG A 50 -7.67 -3.94 -3.98
N LEU A 51 -6.59 -3.70 -3.24
CA LEU A 51 -5.71 -4.77 -2.72
C LEU A 51 -6.42 -5.61 -1.66
N LEU A 52 -7.24 -4.99 -0.79
CA LEU A 52 -8.00 -5.71 0.23
C LEU A 52 -9.03 -6.68 -0.37
N ALA A 53 -9.72 -6.26 -1.43
CA ALA A 53 -10.77 -7.02 -2.12
C ALA A 53 -10.72 -6.80 -3.64
N PRO A 54 -9.88 -7.56 -4.38
CA PRO A 54 -9.68 -7.38 -5.82
C PRO A 54 -10.97 -7.54 -6.65
N GLU A 55 -11.88 -8.40 -6.20
CA GLU A 55 -13.17 -8.71 -6.84
C GLU A 55 -14.25 -7.63 -6.58
N GLY A 56 -14.09 -6.80 -5.54
CA GLY A 56 -15.10 -5.85 -5.05
C GLY A 56 -14.64 -4.38 -5.00
N GLY A 57 -13.38 -4.12 -5.36
CA GLY A 57 -12.75 -2.79 -5.27
C GLY A 57 -13.26 -1.78 -6.29
N ASP A 58 -13.70 -2.21 -7.47
CA ASP A 58 -14.09 -1.32 -8.58
C ASP A 58 -15.31 -0.44 -8.25
N LEU A 59 -16.26 -0.93 -7.44
CA LEU A 59 -17.43 -0.15 -7.00
C LEU A 59 -17.08 0.95 -5.98
N VAL A 60 -16.01 0.79 -5.22
CA VAL A 60 -15.58 1.73 -4.17
C VAL A 60 -14.68 2.83 -4.77
N VAL A 61 -13.85 2.47 -5.76
CA VAL A 61 -12.99 3.41 -6.49
C VAL A 61 -13.82 4.37 -7.36
N ALA A 62 -14.88 3.89 -8.01
CA ALA A 62 -15.78 4.72 -8.82
C ALA A 62 -16.54 5.79 -8.02
N VAL A 63 -16.85 5.53 -6.75
CA VAL A 63 -17.54 6.49 -5.87
C VAL A 63 -16.57 7.54 -5.29
N GLY A 64 -15.28 7.22 -5.16
CA GLY A 64 -14.25 8.16 -4.72
C GLY A 64 -13.93 9.26 -5.74
N GLN A 65 -14.27 9.06 -7.02
CA GLN A 65 -14.04 10.03 -8.10
C GLN A 65 -15.22 11.00 -8.33
N LEU A 66 -16.36 10.81 -7.65
CA LEU A 66 -17.56 11.63 -7.80
C LEU A 66 -17.77 12.53 -6.56
N GLY A 67 -16.99 13.61 -6.45
CA GLY A 67 -17.25 14.74 -5.56
C GLY A 67 -17.20 16.04 -6.36
N GLY A 68 -18.34 16.70 -6.54
CA GLY A 68 -18.54 17.79 -7.51
C GLY A 68 -18.18 19.21 -7.05
N ASP A 69 -17.70 19.97 -8.06
CA ASP A 69 -17.62 21.42 -8.32
C ASP A 69 -16.71 22.40 -7.53
N PRO A 70 -16.15 23.44 -8.21
CA PRO A 70 -14.71 23.62 -8.28
C PRO A 70 -14.20 25.04 -7.91
N VAL A 71 -12.87 25.17 -7.84
CA VAL A 71 -12.07 26.42 -7.93
C VAL A 71 -11.56 27.06 -6.62
N LEU A 72 -11.89 26.54 -5.44
CA LEU A 72 -11.16 26.90 -4.19
C LEU A 72 -10.51 25.70 -3.48
N ASP A 73 -10.58 24.54 -4.09
CA ASP A 73 -10.51 23.25 -3.39
C ASP A 73 -9.23 22.45 -3.69
N GLU A 74 -8.55 22.69 -4.82
CA GLU A 74 -7.40 21.88 -5.24
C GLU A 74 -6.10 22.16 -4.47
N GLU A 75 -5.85 23.42 -4.08
CA GLU A 75 -4.67 23.72 -3.26
C GLU A 75 -4.84 23.22 -1.82
N ALA A 76 -6.05 23.35 -1.26
CA ALA A 76 -6.38 22.79 0.04
C ALA A 76 -6.26 21.26 0.02
N LYS A 77 -6.88 20.59 -0.97
CA LYS A 77 -6.75 19.14 -1.19
C LYS A 77 -5.29 18.71 -1.33
N ARG A 78 -4.47 19.45 -2.07
CA ARG A 78 -3.03 19.15 -2.22
C ARG A 78 -2.30 19.21 -0.88
N ARG A 79 -2.51 20.27 -0.08
CA ARG A 79 -1.89 20.39 1.25
C ARG A 79 -2.34 19.28 2.20
N TYR A 80 -3.62 18.92 2.17
CA TYR A 80 -4.13 17.80 2.95
C TYR A 80 -3.54 16.46 2.50
N LYS A 81 -3.43 16.23 1.17
CA LYS A 81 -2.77 15.06 0.61
C LYS A 81 -1.30 14.98 1.03
N GLU A 82 -0.54 16.05 0.88
CA GLU A 82 0.86 16.13 1.31
C GLU A 82 1.03 15.86 2.80
N HIS A 83 0.08 16.31 3.62
CA HIS A 83 0.09 16.04 5.06
C HIS A 83 -0.22 14.57 5.37
N LEU A 84 -1.21 13.97 4.69
CA LEU A 84 -1.50 12.54 4.82
C LEU A 84 -0.32 11.68 4.38
N ASP A 85 0.32 12.02 3.26
CA ASP A 85 1.49 11.32 2.73
C ASP A 85 2.67 11.41 3.72
N ARG A 86 2.85 12.58 4.37
CA ARG A 86 3.85 12.76 5.43
C ARG A 86 3.56 11.88 6.64
N LEU A 87 2.31 11.86 7.11
CA LEU A 87 1.90 11.04 8.24
C LEU A 87 2.07 9.55 7.92
N ASP A 88 1.72 9.12 6.70
CA ASP A 88 1.94 7.77 6.22
C ASP A 88 3.46 7.40 6.23
N ALA A 89 4.33 8.31 5.78
CA ALA A 89 5.77 8.13 5.85
C ALA A 89 6.31 8.07 7.30
N GLU A 90 5.78 8.87 8.24
CA GLU A 90 6.18 8.80 9.65
C GLU A 90 5.70 7.49 10.31
N ILE A 91 4.51 7.01 9.95
CA ILE A 91 4.00 5.70 10.38
C ILE A 91 4.90 4.58 9.84
N ASP A 92 5.32 4.65 8.58
CA ASP A 92 6.29 3.72 7.99
C ASP A 92 7.63 3.73 8.75
N ARG A 93 8.18 4.92 9.04
CA ARG A 93 9.44 5.05 9.79
C ARG A 93 9.34 4.60 11.24
N ALA A 94 8.21 4.84 11.90
CA ALA A 94 7.97 4.37 13.26
C ALA A 94 7.84 2.84 13.29
N ALA A 95 7.08 2.27 12.35
CA ALA A 95 6.93 0.82 12.22
C ALA A 95 8.24 0.11 11.87
N ALA A 96 9.09 0.71 11.04
CA ALA A 96 10.42 0.18 10.71
C ALA A 96 11.38 0.11 11.92
N ARG A 97 11.11 0.91 12.97
CA ARG A 97 11.85 0.93 14.23
C ARG A 97 11.15 0.14 15.35
N ASP A 98 10.07 -0.58 15.01
CA ASP A 98 9.17 -1.26 15.95
C ASP A 98 8.64 -0.34 17.08
N ASP A 99 8.50 0.96 16.81
CA ASP A 99 8.00 1.97 17.73
C ASP A 99 6.46 2.05 17.65
N ALA A 100 5.79 1.11 18.33
CA ALA A 100 4.33 1.01 18.34
C ALA A 100 3.64 2.28 18.90
N GLN A 101 4.28 2.98 19.83
CA GLN A 101 3.72 4.19 20.43
C GLN A 101 3.68 5.34 19.41
N GLN A 102 4.73 5.52 18.61
CA GLN A 102 4.74 6.52 17.55
C GLN A 102 3.79 6.15 16.41
N VAL A 103 3.70 4.86 16.04
CA VAL A 103 2.70 4.41 15.05
C VAL A 103 1.29 4.82 15.49
N GLU A 104 0.90 4.52 16.74
CA GLU A 104 -0.41 4.86 17.28
C GLU A 104 -0.64 6.38 17.35
N LYS A 105 0.41 7.16 17.63
CA LYS A 105 0.34 8.62 17.66
C LYS A 105 0.04 9.20 16.28
N TYR A 106 0.83 8.84 15.28
CA TYR A 106 0.64 9.34 13.91
C TYR A 106 -0.67 8.83 13.30
N ASP A 107 -1.11 7.62 13.66
CA ASP A 107 -2.44 7.10 13.28
C ASP A 107 -3.58 7.98 13.80
N ARG A 108 -3.50 8.42 15.07
CA ARG A 108 -4.51 9.31 15.66
C ARG A 108 -4.53 10.69 15.00
N GLU A 109 -3.36 11.27 14.75
CA GLU A 109 -3.24 12.57 14.07
C GLU A 109 -3.82 12.51 12.65
N ARG A 110 -3.53 11.44 11.93
CA ARG A 110 -4.08 11.18 10.60
C ARG A 110 -5.59 10.99 10.61
N GLN A 111 -6.13 10.27 11.60
CA GLN A 111 -7.57 10.08 11.73
C GLN A 111 -8.28 11.41 12.00
N ALA A 112 -7.73 12.26 12.87
CA ALA A 112 -8.27 13.58 13.15
C ALA A 112 -8.31 14.45 11.87
N LEU A 113 -7.26 14.41 11.05
CA LEU A 113 -7.20 15.13 9.78
C LEU A 113 -8.27 14.66 8.77
N LEU A 114 -8.52 13.34 8.71
CA LEU A 114 -9.59 12.78 7.88
C LEU A 114 -10.99 13.18 8.37
N ASP A 115 -11.19 13.25 9.69
CA ASP A 115 -12.47 13.64 10.29
C ASP A 115 -12.79 15.14 10.07
N GLU A 116 -11.77 15.99 10.12
CA GLU A 116 -11.88 17.41 9.76
C GLU A 116 -12.31 17.57 8.28
N LEU A 117 -11.63 16.88 7.35
CA LEU A 117 -11.96 16.88 5.92
C LEU A 117 -13.41 16.45 5.64
N ARG A 118 -13.89 15.42 6.35
CA ARG A 118 -15.26 14.91 6.21
C ARG A 118 -16.30 15.91 6.70
N THR A 119 -15.99 16.62 7.79
CA THR A 119 -16.85 17.65 8.37
C THR A 119 -16.96 18.85 7.43
N ALA A 120 -15.82 19.31 6.91
CA ALA A 120 -15.74 20.42 5.97
C ALA A 120 -16.48 20.14 4.64
N ALA A 121 -16.48 18.89 4.17
CA ALA A 121 -17.16 18.49 2.94
C ALA A 121 -18.69 18.28 3.06
N GLY A 122 -19.26 18.28 4.27
CA GLY A 122 -20.72 18.11 4.46
C GLY A 122 -21.28 16.71 4.19
N LEU A 123 -20.43 15.68 4.10
CA LEU A 123 -20.80 14.35 3.60
C LEU A 123 -21.11 13.28 4.69
N GLY A 124 -21.52 13.71 5.89
CA GLY A 124 -21.37 12.96 7.15
C GLY A 124 -21.92 11.52 7.26
N GLY A 125 -22.93 11.12 6.48
CA GLY A 125 -23.56 9.80 6.62
C GLY A 125 -22.93 8.69 5.78
N ARG A 126 -22.84 8.89 4.46
CA ARG A 126 -22.38 7.86 3.51
C ARG A 126 -20.86 7.85 3.33
N THR A 127 -20.23 9.03 3.47
CA THR A 127 -18.77 9.18 3.37
C THR A 127 -18.05 8.69 4.61
N ARG A 128 -18.70 8.68 5.80
CA ARG A 128 -18.13 8.04 7.00
C ARG A 128 -17.92 6.54 6.78
N ARG A 129 -18.95 5.82 6.32
CA ARG A 129 -18.85 4.37 6.06
C ARG A 129 -17.84 4.03 4.95
N LEU A 130 -17.72 4.88 3.93
CA LEU A 130 -16.70 4.72 2.89
C LEU A 130 -15.30 4.98 3.45
N GLY A 131 -15.14 6.04 4.24
CA GLY A 131 -13.90 6.40 4.92
C GLY A 131 -13.42 5.32 5.88
N ASP A 132 -14.33 4.72 6.65
CA ASP A 132 -14.03 3.61 7.56
C ASP A 132 -13.53 2.37 6.81
N GLN A 133 -14.11 2.08 5.64
CA GLN A 133 -13.67 0.97 4.78
C GLN A 133 -12.29 1.24 4.18
N THR A 134 -12.05 2.45 3.66
CA THR A 134 -10.75 2.86 3.13
C THR A 134 -9.67 2.79 4.20
N GLU A 135 -9.96 3.29 5.40
CA GLU A 135 -9.02 3.28 6.52
C GLU A 135 -8.74 1.86 7.02
N ARG A 136 -9.76 1.02 7.12
CA ARG A 136 -9.58 -0.39 7.45
C ARG A 136 -8.75 -1.12 6.40
N ALA A 137 -8.98 -0.84 5.12
CA ALA A 137 -8.21 -1.41 4.02
C ALA A 137 -6.75 -0.99 4.11
N ARG A 138 -6.49 0.30 4.31
CA ARG A 138 -5.16 0.87 4.55
C ARG A 138 -4.42 0.10 5.64
N LYS A 139 -4.96 0.07 6.86
CA LYS A 139 -4.34 -0.61 8.00
C LYS A 139 -4.06 -2.08 7.71
N THR A 140 -5.04 -2.77 7.13
CA THR A 140 -4.91 -4.21 6.86
C THR A 140 -3.86 -4.51 5.78
N VAL A 141 -3.87 -3.76 4.68
CA VAL A 141 -2.92 -3.96 3.57
C VAL A 141 -1.51 -3.56 3.98
N THR A 142 -1.34 -2.41 4.64
CA THR A 142 -0.05 -1.98 5.20
C THR A 142 0.52 -3.04 6.15
N ALA A 143 -0.28 -3.56 7.08
CA ALA A 143 0.17 -4.62 7.99
C ALA A 143 0.61 -5.88 7.23
N ARG A 144 -0.19 -6.35 6.27
CA ARG A 144 0.13 -7.55 5.47
C ARG A 144 1.42 -7.39 4.67
N ILE A 145 1.60 -6.25 4.01
CA ILE A 145 2.81 -5.96 3.23
C ILE A 145 4.02 -5.92 4.17
N ARG A 146 3.94 -5.18 5.28
CA ARG A 146 5.04 -5.08 6.26
C ARG A 146 5.40 -6.44 6.86
N ASP A 147 4.42 -7.23 7.29
CA ASP A 147 4.66 -8.58 7.83
C ASP A 147 5.32 -9.50 6.81
N THR A 148 4.94 -9.37 5.54
CA THR A 148 5.54 -10.14 4.44
C THR A 148 6.98 -9.71 4.21
N LEU A 149 7.25 -8.41 4.14
CA LEU A 149 8.61 -7.88 3.99
C LEU A 149 9.51 -8.31 5.14
N ARG A 150 9.01 -8.28 6.39
CA ARG A 150 9.75 -8.76 7.58
C ARG A 150 10.12 -10.24 7.49
N LYS A 151 9.21 -11.09 7.01
CA LYS A 151 9.51 -12.52 6.77
C LYS A 151 10.54 -12.70 5.66
N LEU A 152 10.43 -11.90 4.60
CA LEU A 152 11.39 -11.93 3.49
C LEU A 152 12.78 -11.47 3.92
N GLU A 153 12.94 -10.62 4.93
CA GLU A 153 14.29 -10.25 5.40
C GLU A 153 15.11 -11.45 5.87
N THR A 154 14.47 -12.47 6.45
CA THR A 154 15.16 -13.70 6.88
C THR A 154 15.37 -14.68 5.73
N LEU A 155 14.43 -14.75 4.79
CA LEU A 155 14.41 -15.75 3.73
C LEU A 155 15.16 -15.29 2.47
N HIS A 156 14.98 -14.03 2.09
CA HIS A 156 15.57 -13.40 0.91
C HIS A 156 15.89 -11.91 1.18
N PRO A 157 16.98 -11.62 1.91
CA PRO A 157 17.31 -10.25 2.37
C PRO A 157 17.45 -9.25 1.23
N ALA A 158 18.04 -9.64 0.10
CA ALA A 158 18.25 -8.75 -1.05
C ALA A 158 16.93 -8.34 -1.71
N LEU A 159 15.99 -9.29 -1.87
CA LEU A 159 14.65 -8.99 -2.37
C LEU A 159 13.88 -8.10 -1.38
N ALA A 160 13.97 -8.40 -0.08
CA ALA A 160 13.32 -7.59 0.95
C ALA A 160 13.82 -6.14 0.94
N ALA A 161 15.13 -5.93 0.81
CA ALA A 161 15.74 -4.61 0.71
C ALA A 161 15.23 -3.84 -0.52
N HIS A 162 15.19 -4.48 -1.69
CA HIS A 162 14.63 -3.88 -2.91
C HIS A 162 13.19 -3.43 -2.72
N LEU A 163 12.33 -4.33 -2.21
CA LEU A 163 10.90 -4.04 -2.03
C LEU A 163 10.67 -2.96 -0.96
N LYS A 164 11.43 -2.96 0.13
CA LYS A 164 11.34 -1.91 1.16
C LYS A 164 11.73 -0.53 0.63
N ALA A 165 12.70 -0.46 -0.28
CA ALA A 165 13.13 0.79 -0.88
C ALA A 165 12.17 1.33 -1.95
N SER A 166 11.35 0.46 -2.55
CA SER A 166 10.53 0.77 -3.73
C SER A 166 9.04 0.69 -3.51
N VAL A 167 8.55 0.05 -2.44
CA VAL A 167 7.11 -0.04 -2.14
C VAL A 167 6.73 1.03 -1.12
N THR A 168 5.75 1.85 -1.46
CA THR A 168 5.08 2.77 -0.54
C THR A 168 3.71 2.22 -0.17
N THR A 169 3.31 2.37 1.09
CA THR A 169 1.99 1.97 1.57
C THR A 169 1.24 3.14 2.17
N GLY A 170 -0.08 3.09 2.13
CA GLY A 170 -0.95 4.19 2.52
C GLY A 170 -2.37 3.91 2.05
N THR A 171 -3.20 4.95 1.93
CA THR A 171 -4.54 4.78 1.32
C THR A 171 -4.45 4.33 -0.14
N THR A 172 -3.32 4.69 -0.75
CA THR A 172 -2.83 4.21 -2.02
C THR A 172 -1.47 3.56 -1.78
N CYS A 173 -1.24 2.40 -2.37
CA CYS A 173 0.03 1.69 -2.36
C CYS A 173 0.64 1.76 -3.75
N ALA A 174 1.97 1.84 -3.85
CA ALA A 174 2.65 1.89 -5.14
C ALA A 174 3.98 1.15 -5.07
N TYR A 175 4.42 0.63 -6.22
CA TYR A 175 5.77 0.12 -6.43
C TYR A 175 6.51 1.07 -7.38
N ARG A 176 7.51 1.78 -6.87
CA ARG A 176 8.27 2.84 -7.53
C ARG A 176 9.78 2.57 -7.39
N PRO A 177 10.33 1.55 -8.07
CA PRO A 177 11.77 1.33 -8.09
C PRO A 177 12.47 2.40 -8.94
N GLU A 178 13.74 2.65 -8.68
CA GLU A 178 14.59 3.49 -9.56
C GLU A 178 14.68 2.87 -10.97
N HIS A 179 14.86 1.55 -11.02
CA HIS A 179 14.81 0.75 -12.24
C HIS A 179 13.88 -0.45 -12.02
N SER A 180 12.80 -0.52 -12.79
CA SER A 180 11.92 -1.68 -12.73
C SER A 180 12.59 -2.87 -13.42
N PRO A 181 12.86 -3.98 -12.69
CA PRO A 181 13.37 -5.19 -13.29
C PRO A 181 12.27 -5.84 -14.14
N ASP A 182 12.66 -6.70 -15.09
CA ASP A 182 11.72 -7.49 -15.89
C ASP A 182 11.16 -8.64 -15.05
N TRP A 183 10.08 -8.36 -14.31
CA TRP A 183 9.44 -9.31 -13.42
C TRP A 183 8.71 -10.40 -14.20
N ARG A 184 9.04 -11.65 -13.90
CA ARG A 184 8.12 -12.75 -14.18
C ARG A 184 7.11 -12.89 -13.05
N LEU A 185 5.86 -12.55 -13.33
CA LEU A 185 4.71 -12.65 -12.42
C LEU A 185 3.94 -13.95 -12.65
#